data_AF-A0A382FPG0-F1
#
_entry.id   AF-A0A382FPG0-F1
#
_cell.length_a   1.000
_cell.length_b   1.000
_cell.length_c   1.000
_cell.angle_alpha   90.00
_cell.angle_beta   90.00
_cell.angle_gamma   90.00
#
_symmetry.space_group_name_H-M   'P 1'
#
loop_
_entity.id
_entity.type
_entity.pdbx_description
1 polymer ?
#
loop_
_entity_poly.entity_id
_entity_poly.type
_entity_poly.pdbx_seq_one_letter_code
_entity_poly.pdbx_strand_id
1 'polypeptide(L)'
;MNISELQAKAVRLEQELQDIRDLLAKTTHSTETVTDNLARTRAYAFNASAIPFEEAVQGGVDSLNRYGFCVIDNVIPTDRVDAICEEILAAQSTITQNMKGLRELLSKNEFSEQESLEKRAVANKVELRPVRRVGHPPKPPNDIVWMPQYAQHLANPIVTAVARQILDDHLRIAQLHTRIIETDKPDGTLGGFGAVKYRGRVDTREWHTDWPHDLSAYGRDNPGENVGCIRQPFPDIAMCLVMIWYLTDVDANSGGTWVVPGSHKDKRNPRGPSDGITVTAPIPGDMQITAPAGSVYIQDSRSWHASAMHNPSGRDRVAVVNRWCPWWLSVDDYAPGGIYNTVCRPLAHSEYLALPVDLQPLMRHLCPDEQDALQQPVLDRAKAAAMRTRWGFQQLEENPDSLSQANAHIRVFLEETKKNKKTQKVASQVLASMD
;
A
#
# COMPACT_ATOMS: atom_id res chain seq x y z
N MET A 1 -55.43 1.41 0.17
CA MET A 1 -54.00 1.73 0.31
C MET A 1 -53.83 3.19 -0.09
N ASN A 2 -53.33 4.04 0.80
CA ASN A 2 -53.14 5.47 0.50
C ASN A 2 -51.82 5.70 -0.27
N ILE A 3 -51.60 6.92 -0.79
CA ILE A 3 -50.41 7.26 -1.59
C ILE A 3 -49.10 7.03 -0.82
N SER A 4 -49.08 7.32 0.48
CA SER A 4 -47.90 7.13 1.34
C SER A 4 -47.57 5.64 1.52
N GLU A 5 -48.58 4.79 1.67
CA GLU A 5 -48.40 3.33 1.74
C GLU A 5 -47.90 2.75 0.41
N LEU A 6 -48.33 3.31 -0.73
CA LEU A 6 -47.82 2.95 -2.06
C LEU A 6 -46.35 3.36 -2.24
N GLN A 7 -45.96 4.56 -1.79
CA GLN A 7 -44.57 5.03 -1.84
C GLN A 7 -43.64 4.20 -0.95
N ALA A 8 -44.05 3.91 0.28
CA ALA A 8 -43.28 3.05 1.19
C ALA A 8 -43.12 1.62 0.63
N LYS A 9 -44.17 1.09 -0.03
CA LYS A 9 -44.11 -0.21 -0.70
C LYS A 9 -43.18 -0.18 -1.93
N ALA A 10 -43.15 0.92 -2.68
CA ALA A 10 -42.24 1.08 -3.82
C ALA A 10 -40.77 1.07 -3.37
N VAL A 11 -40.41 1.87 -2.36
CA VAL A 11 -39.04 1.90 -1.80
C VAL A 11 -38.62 0.54 -1.26
N ARG A 12 -39.52 -0.17 -0.57
CA ARG A 12 -39.22 -1.52 -0.06
C ARG A 12 -39.01 -2.54 -1.19
N LEU A 13 -39.82 -2.47 -2.25
CA LEU A 13 -39.67 -3.35 -3.42
C LEU A 13 -38.41 -3.02 -4.23
N GLU A 14 -37.99 -1.76 -4.28
CA GLU A 14 -36.70 -1.36 -4.87
C GLU A 14 -35.53 -1.92 -4.06
N GLN A 15 -35.60 -1.87 -2.73
CA GLN A 15 -34.60 -2.47 -1.85
C GLN A 15 -34.56 -4.00 -2.01
N GLU A 16 -35.71 -4.68 -1.99
CA GLU A 16 -35.78 -6.13 -2.22
C GLU A 16 -35.28 -6.52 -3.63
N LEU A 17 -35.59 -5.72 -4.65
CA LEU A 17 -35.08 -5.93 -6.00
C LEU A 17 -33.57 -5.75 -6.06
N GLN A 18 -33.02 -4.77 -5.33
CA GLN A 18 -31.58 -4.56 -5.23
C GLN A 18 -30.90 -5.72 -4.49
N ASP A 19 -31.46 -6.17 -3.37
CA ASP A 19 -30.94 -7.31 -2.60
C ASP A 19 -30.97 -8.61 -3.43
N ILE A 20 -32.04 -8.84 -4.20
CA ILE A 20 -32.16 -9.98 -5.11
C ILE A 20 -31.20 -9.84 -6.30
N ARG A 21 -30.99 -8.63 -6.84
CA ARG A 21 -29.97 -8.39 -7.89
C ARG A 21 -28.57 -8.65 -7.36
N ASP A 22 -28.27 -8.28 -6.13
CA ASP A 22 -26.99 -8.54 -5.48
C ASP A 22 -26.81 -10.04 -5.19
N LEU A 23 -27.90 -10.75 -4.84
CA LEU A 23 -27.89 -12.20 -4.64
C LEU A 23 -27.76 -12.95 -5.96
N LEU A 24 -28.49 -12.56 -6.99
CA LEU A 24 -28.31 -13.04 -8.36
C LEU A 24 -26.89 -12.74 -8.82
N ALA A 25 -26.34 -11.56 -8.51
CA ALA A 25 -24.99 -11.23 -8.86
C ALA A 25 -23.99 -12.19 -8.22
N LYS A 26 -24.15 -12.46 -6.92
CA LYS A 26 -23.37 -13.47 -6.19
C LYS A 26 -23.54 -14.91 -6.71
N THR A 27 -24.68 -15.23 -7.32
CA THR A 27 -25.03 -16.61 -7.73
C THR A 27 -24.79 -16.89 -9.22
N THR A 28 -24.78 -15.85 -10.08
CA THR A 28 -24.62 -15.97 -11.55
C THR A 28 -23.39 -15.28 -12.11
N HIS A 29 -22.64 -14.46 -11.35
CA HIS A 29 -21.42 -13.85 -11.89
C HIS A 29 -20.28 -14.86 -11.92
N SER A 30 -19.79 -15.16 -13.13
CA SER A 30 -18.35 -15.38 -13.26
C SER A 30 -17.68 -14.13 -12.69
N THR A 31 -16.72 -14.28 -11.76
CA THR A 31 -15.88 -13.18 -11.27
C THR A 31 -15.37 -12.33 -12.42
N GLU A 32 -15.13 -12.96 -13.58
CA GLU A 32 -14.74 -12.34 -14.84
C GLU A 32 -15.77 -11.29 -15.31
N THR A 33 -17.07 -11.53 -15.24
CA THR A 33 -18.08 -10.53 -15.67
C THR A 33 -18.10 -9.28 -14.78
N VAL A 34 -17.84 -9.42 -13.47
CA VAL A 34 -17.67 -8.25 -12.57
C VAL A 34 -16.41 -7.48 -12.95
N THR A 35 -15.30 -8.20 -13.08
CA THR A 35 -13.99 -7.61 -13.36
C THR A 35 -13.96 -6.96 -14.75
N ASP A 36 -14.53 -7.59 -15.77
CA ASP A 36 -14.63 -7.04 -17.13
C ASP A 36 -15.42 -5.74 -17.14
N ASN A 37 -16.53 -5.70 -16.38
CA ASN A 37 -17.30 -4.47 -16.24
C ASN A 37 -16.50 -3.40 -15.48
N LEU A 38 -15.77 -3.78 -14.43
CA LEU A 38 -14.91 -2.87 -13.68
C LEU A 38 -13.78 -2.29 -14.55
N ALA A 39 -13.13 -3.14 -15.36
CA ALA A 39 -12.10 -2.75 -16.32
C ALA A 39 -12.65 -1.79 -17.38
N ARG A 40 -13.84 -2.09 -17.93
CA ARG A 40 -14.48 -1.27 -18.96
C ARG A 40 -14.95 0.09 -18.42
N THR A 41 -15.56 0.11 -17.24
CA THR A 41 -16.15 1.33 -16.66
C THR A 41 -15.14 2.18 -15.90
N ARG A 42 -14.00 1.61 -15.49
CA ARG A 42 -13.03 2.22 -14.58
C ARG A 42 -13.69 2.80 -13.32
N ALA A 43 -14.69 2.11 -12.76
CA ALA A 43 -15.42 2.58 -11.58
C ALA A 43 -14.55 2.72 -10.30
N TYR A 44 -13.29 2.31 -10.37
CA TYR A 44 -12.26 2.51 -9.35
C TYR A 44 -11.46 3.82 -9.51
N ALA A 45 -11.71 4.60 -10.59
CA ALA A 45 -10.92 5.76 -10.98
C ALA A 45 -11.70 7.08 -10.81
N PHE A 46 -11.02 8.11 -10.30
CA PHE A 46 -11.61 9.42 -9.98
C PHE A 46 -10.71 10.55 -10.47
N ASN A 47 -11.22 11.48 -11.27
CA ASN A 47 -10.40 12.54 -11.87
C ASN A 47 -10.27 13.74 -10.93
N ALA A 48 -9.08 13.91 -10.33
CA ALA A 48 -8.79 14.98 -9.37
C ALA A 48 -9.04 16.40 -9.88
N SER A 49 -9.03 16.59 -11.21
CA SER A 49 -9.23 17.90 -11.84
C SER A 49 -10.68 18.15 -12.29
N ALA A 50 -11.54 17.13 -12.27
CA ALA A 50 -12.87 17.19 -12.89
C ALA A 50 -14.04 17.05 -11.90
N ILE A 51 -13.79 16.55 -10.68
CA ILE A 51 -14.82 16.39 -9.65
C ILE A 51 -14.42 17.12 -8.36
N PRO A 52 -15.40 17.46 -7.49
CA PRO A 52 -15.13 18.08 -6.19
C PRO A 52 -14.19 17.25 -5.31
N PHE A 53 -13.46 17.94 -4.44
CA PHE A 53 -12.49 17.33 -3.52
C PHE A 53 -13.11 16.22 -2.67
N GLU A 54 -14.24 16.48 -2.02
CA GLU A 54 -14.92 15.52 -1.14
C GLU A 54 -15.40 14.28 -1.90
N GLU A 55 -15.85 14.47 -3.15
CA GLU A 55 -16.31 13.38 -4.01
C GLU A 55 -15.14 12.48 -4.44
N ALA A 56 -14.01 13.07 -4.82
CA ALA A 56 -12.79 12.31 -5.15
C ALA A 56 -12.26 11.52 -3.96
N VAL A 57 -12.25 12.13 -2.77
CA VAL A 57 -11.79 11.47 -1.54
C VAL A 57 -12.71 10.32 -1.16
N GLN A 58 -14.02 10.56 -1.10
CA GLN A 58 -14.98 9.52 -0.72
C GLN A 58 -15.00 8.38 -1.74
N GLY A 59 -14.97 8.69 -3.03
CA GLY A 59 -14.88 7.69 -4.10
C GLY A 59 -13.62 6.82 -3.97
N GLY A 60 -12.46 7.44 -3.71
CA GLY A 60 -11.20 6.73 -3.48
C GLY A 60 -11.28 5.79 -2.28
N VAL A 61 -11.84 6.25 -1.15
CA VAL A 61 -12.03 5.47 0.08
C VAL A 61 -13.00 4.31 -0.14
N ASP A 62 -14.14 4.55 -0.79
CA ASP A 62 -15.13 3.52 -1.10
C ASP A 62 -14.55 2.45 -2.03
N SER A 63 -13.78 2.87 -3.04
CA SER A 63 -13.09 1.96 -3.95
C SER A 63 -12.03 1.11 -3.22
N LEU A 64 -11.22 1.69 -2.34
CA LEU A 64 -10.27 0.95 -1.51
C LEU A 64 -10.97 -0.06 -0.60
N ASN A 65 -12.05 0.34 0.07
CA ASN A 65 -12.84 -0.56 0.92
C ASN A 65 -13.48 -1.69 0.11
N ARG A 66 -13.97 -1.41 -1.10
CA ARG A 66 -14.67 -2.38 -1.94
C ARG A 66 -13.72 -3.32 -2.68
N TYR A 67 -12.76 -2.78 -3.41
CA TYR A 67 -11.90 -3.47 -4.37
C TYR A 67 -10.45 -3.65 -3.89
N GLY A 68 -10.04 -2.96 -2.83
CA GLY A 68 -8.66 -3.02 -2.32
C GLY A 68 -7.70 -2.09 -3.04
N PHE A 69 -8.20 -1.26 -3.97
CA PHE A 69 -7.44 -0.24 -4.69
C PHE A 69 -8.35 0.86 -5.23
N CYS A 70 -7.75 1.98 -5.65
CA CYS A 70 -8.37 3.02 -6.46
C CYS A 70 -7.33 3.68 -7.38
N VAL A 71 -7.80 4.51 -8.32
CA VAL A 71 -6.94 5.40 -9.12
C VAL A 71 -7.44 6.82 -8.97
N ILE A 72 -6.53 7.76 -8.72
CA ILE A 72 -6.82 9.18 -8.85
C ILE A 72 -6.15 9.67 -10.13
N ASP A 73 -6.97 10.01 -11.13
CA ASP A 73 -6.52 10.46 -12.44
C ASP A 73 -6.06 11.93 -12.38
N ASN A 74 -5.02 12.27 -13.15
CA ASN A 74 -4.52 13.64 -13.34
C ASN A 74 -4.13 14.36 -12.04
N VAL A 75 -3.41 13.66 -11.14
CA VAL A 75 -2.85 14.28 -9.92
C VAL A 75 -1.64 15.15 -10.24
N ILE A 76 -0.80 14.69 -11.16
CA ILE A 76 0.23 15.51 -11.79
C ILE A 76 -0.42 16.19 -13.01
N PRO A 77 -0.36 17.53 -13.13
CA PRO A 77 -0.90 18.24 -14.28
C PRO A 77 -0.28 17.75 -15.59
N THR A 78 -1.10 17.58 -16.64
CA THR A 78 -0.67 16.98 -17.91
C THR A 78 0.48 17.73 -18.59
N ASP A 79 0.57 19.05 -18.41
CA ASP A 79 1.64 19.91 -18.93
C ASP A 79 2.98 19.74 -18.19
N ARG A 80 2.98 19.01 -17.06
CA ARG A 80 4.17 18.73 -16.25
C ARG A 80 4.64 17.28 -16.35
N VAL A 81 3.79 16.38 -16.83
CA VAL A 81 4.06 14.93 -16.81
C VAL A 81 5.34 14.57 -17.57
N ASP A 82 5.52 15.09 -18.78
CA ASP A 82 6.68 14.76 -19.62
C ASP A 82 8.00 15.17 -18.96
N ALA A 83 8.07 16.39 -18.43
CA ALA A 83 9.26 16.89 -17.74
C ALA A 83 9.59 16.08 -16.47
N ILE A 84 8.57 15.65 -15.72
CA ILE A 84 8.74 14.78 -14.55
C ILE A 84 9.14 13.36 -14.97
N CYS A 85 8.62 12.86 -16.08
CA CYS A 85 9.02 11.56 -16.65
C CYS A 85 10.52 11.55 -17.00
N GLU A 86 11.00 12.61 -17.66
CA GLU A 86 12.42 12.80 -17.97
C GLU A 86 13.28 12.89 -16.69
N GLU A 87 12.82 13.63 -15.68
CA GLU A 87 13.48 13.69 -14.36
C GLU A 87 13.62 12.30 -13.73
N ILE A 88 12.57 11.49 -13.77
CA ILE A 88 12.58 10.13 -13.19
C ILE A 88 13.52 9.19 -13.94
N LEU A 89 13.60 9.30 -15.27
CA LEU A 89 14.55 8.53 -16.07
C LEU A 89 16.01 8.94 -15.76
N ALA A 90 16.27 10.24 -15.59
CA ALA A 90 17.57 10.73 -15.17
C ALA A 90 17.92 10.26 -13.75
N ALA A 91 16.97 10.34 -12.81
CA ALA A 91 17.11 9.83 -11.45
C ALA A 91 17.40 8.33 -11.43
N GLN A 92 16.69 7.53 -12.23
CA GLN A 92 16.92 6.08 -12.37
C GLN A 92 18.37 5.78 -12.78
N SER A 93 18.93 6.57 -13.70
CA SER A 93 20.34 6.42 -14.12
C SER A 93 21.29 6.65 -12.93
N THR A 94 21.10 7.76 -12.20
CA THR A 94 21.89 8.10 -11.01
C THR A 94 21.77 7.04 -9.92
N ILE A 95 20.56 6.59 -9.60
CA ILE A 95 20.27 5.53 -8.63
C ILE A 95 20.99 4.24 -9.03
N THR A 96 20.90 3.85 -10.31
CA THR A 96 21.53 2.63 -10.82
C THR A 96 23.04 2.69 -10.70
N GLN A 97 23.64 3.84 -11.04
CA GLN A 97 25.08 4.05 -10.92
C GLN A 97 25.53 3.99 -9.47
N ASN A 98 24.83 4.65 -8.55
CA ASN A 98 25.15 4.63 -7.13
C ASN A 98 25.07 3.20 -6.55
N MET A 99 23.99 2.47 -6.88
CA MET A 99 23.81 1.08 -6.45
C MET A 99 24.87 0.14 -7.04
N LYS A 100 25.31 0.37 -8.28
CA LYS A 100 26.42 -0.39 -8.88
C LYS A 100 27.72 -0.15 -8.12
N GLY A 101 28.08 1.12 -7.86
CA GLY A 101 29.28 1.47 -7.09
C GLY A 101 29.24 0.87 -5.68
N LEU A 102 28.09 0.90 -5.02
CA LEU A 102 27.92 0.27 -3.71
C LEU A 102 28.13 -1.25 -3.73
N ARG A 103 27.62 -1.96 -4.75
CA ARG A 103 27.86 -3.40 -4.91
C ARG A 103 29.34 -3.71 -5.12
N GLU A 104 30.02 -2.92 -5.94
CA GLU A 104 31.46 -3.07 -6.21
C GLU A 104 32.31 -2.79 -4.96
N LEU A 105 31.90 -1.84 -4.11
CA LEU A 105 32.51 -1.57 -2.82
C LEU A 105 32.37 -2.76 -1.86
N LEU A 106 31.19 -3.39 -1.83
CA LEU A 106 30.90 -4.48 -0.90
C LEU A 106 31.42 -5.84 -1.39
N SER A 107 31.61 -6.05 -2.70
CA SER A 107 32.09 -7.33 -3.26
C SER A 107 33.59 -7.58 -3.12
N LYS A 108 34.38 -6.51 -2.96
CA LYS A 108 35.83 -6.63 -2.78
C LYS A 108 36.08 -7.13 -1.34
N ASN A 109 36.57 -8.36 -1.19
CA ASN A 109 36.81 -9.02 0.11
C ASN A 109 38.18 -8.66 0.75
N GLU A 110 38.92 -7.70 0.20
CA GLU A 110 40.27 -7.34 0.64
C GLU A 110 40.27 -6.02 1.40
N PHE A 111 39.69 -5.95 2.61
CA PHE A 111 39.73 -4.67 3.35
C PHE A 111 40.10 -4.85 4.81
N SER A 112 41.05 -4.04 5.26
CA SER A 112 41.43 -3.93 6.66
C SER A 112 40.23 -3.45 7.47
N GLU A 113 40.02 -4.05 8.63
CA GLU A 113 38.94 -3.69 9.58
C GLU A 113 39.00 -2.23 10.08
N GLN A 114 39.98 -1.44 9.63
CA GLN A 114 40.27 -0.10 10.15
C GLN A 114 39.61 1.06 9.37
N GLU A 115 39.15 0.88 8.12
CA GLU A 115 38.55 1.97 7.34
C GLU A 115 37.02 1.86 7.24
N SER A 116 36.31 2.91 7.69
CA SER A 116 34.84 2.91 7.71
C SER A 116 34.23 2.94 6.30
N LEU A 117 33.02 2.35 6.16
CA LEU A 117 32.30 2.29 4.88
C LEU A 117 32.05 3.68 4.29
N GLU A 118 31.79 4.69 5.13
CA GLU A 118 31.54 6.07 4.71
C GLU A 118 32.75 6.67 3.98
N LYS A 119 33.97 6.50 4.51
CA LYS A 119 35.19 7.03 3.88
C LYS A 119 35.41 6.42 2.51
N ARG A 120 35.21 5.11 2.41
CA ARG A 120 35.34 4.35 1.16
C ARG A 120 34.29 4.76 0.13
N ALA A 121 33.05 5.00 0.58
CA ALA A 121 31.97 5.48 -0.27
C ALA A 121 32.31 6.85 -0.88
N VAL A 122 32.81 7.80 -0.07
CA VAL A 122 33.28 9.11 -0.54
C VAL A 122 34.39 8.96 -1.59
N ALA A 123 35.40 8.12 -1.33
CA ALA A 123 36.51 7.90 -2.26
C ALA A 123 36.06 7.31 -3.62
N ASN A 124 34.95 6.56 -3.64
CA ASN A 124 34.42 5.90 -4.84
C ASN A 124 33.19 6.62 -5.42
N LYS A 125 32.88 7.83 -4.95
CA LYS A 125 31.71 8.63 -5.38
C LYS A 125 30.39 7.88 -5.22
N VAL A 126 30.28 7.07 -4.16
CA VAL A 126 29.04 6.40 -3.76
C VAL A 126 28.38 7.23 -2.66
N GLU A 127 27.13 7.58 -2.89
CA GLU A 127 26.33 8.35 -1.96
C GLU A 127 25.67 7.43 -0.93
N LEU A 128 26.01 7.66 0.33
CA LEU A 128 25.38 7.06 1.50
C LEU A 128 25.00 8.17 2.49
N ARG A 129 24.01 7.90 3.34
CA ARG A 129 23.63 8.75 4.48
C ARG A 129 23.53 7.90 5.75
N PRO A 130 23.80 8.49 6.92
CA PRO A 130 23.62 7.79 8.19
C PRO A 130 22.16 7.41 8.40
N VAL A 131 21.93 6.30 9.10
CA VAL A 131 20.60 5.89 9.56
C VAL A 131 20.40 6.29 11.01
N ARG A 132 19.14 6.42 11.44
CA ARG A 132 18.79 6.80 12.83
C ARG A 132 19.21 5.75 13.85
N ARG A 133 19.16 4.47 13.47
CA ARG A 133 19.44 3.36 14.39
C ARG A 133 20.95 3.20 14.61
N VAL A 134 21.39 3.42 15.84
CA VAL A 134 22.79 3.28 16.24
C VAL A 134 23.29 1.86 15.95
N GLY A 135 24.49 1.75 15.36
CA GLY A 135 25.13 0.49 15.02
C GLY A 135 24.69 -0.14 13.71
N HIS A 136 23.73 0.46 13.00
CA HIS A 136 23.37 0.04 11.64
C HIS A 136 24.25 0.74 10.59
N PRO A 137 24.60 0.05 9.50
CA PRO A 137 25.38 0.65 8.42
C PRO A 137 24.60 1.78 7.73
N PRO A 138 25.29 2.78 7.17
CA PRO A 138 24.66 3.81 6.37
C PRO A 138 24.01 3.20 5.11
N LYS A 139 22.99 3.87 4.58
CA LYS A 139 22.23 3.42 3.41
C LYS A 139 22.35 4.42 2.26
N PRO A 140 22.07 4.01 1.00
CA PRO A 140 21.81 4.97 -0.07
C PRO A 140 20.76 6.01 0.36
N PRO A 141 20.88 7.27 -0.11
CA PRO A 141 19.89 8.29 0.20
C PRO A 141 18.52 7.89 -0.37
N ASN A 142 17.46 8.47 0.18
CA ASN A 142 16.12 8.31 -0.39
C ASN A 142 16.10 8.80 -1.84
N ASP A 143 15.50 8.03 -2.75
CA ASP A 143 15.54 8.34 -4.18
C ASP A 143 14.92 9.73 -4.50
N ILE A 144 14.04 10.25 -3.63
CA ILE A 144 13.42 11.58 -3.76
C ILE A 144 14.43 12.72 -3.93
N VAL A 145 15.67 12.56 -3.45
CA VAL A 145 16.72 13.60 -3.56
C VAL A 145 17.06 13.94 -5.01
N TRP A 146 16.79 13.03 -5.95
CA TRP A 146 17.01 13.24 -7.38
C TRP A 146 15.73 13.55 -8.15
N MET A 147 14.58 13.71 -7.47
CA MET A 147 13.27 13.90 -8.10
C MET A 147 12.50 15.11 -7.51
N PRO A 148 13.08 16.32 -7.53
CA PRO A 148 12.48 17.50 -6.89
C PRO A 148 11.19 18.00 -7.54
N GLN A 149 10.98 17.78 -8.86
CA GLN A 149 9.72 18.13 -9.51
C GLN A 149 8.62 17.14 -9.12
N TYR A 150 8.92 15.83 -9.15
CA TYR A 150 8.00 14.80 -8.64
C TYR A 150 7.61 15.05 -7.17
N ALA A 151 8.56 15.46 -6.33
CA ALA A 151 8.32 15.72 -4.91
C ALA A 151 7.20 16.73 -4.65
N GLN A 152 6.97 17.69 -5.57
CA GLN A 152 5.90 18.69 -5.46
C GLN A 152 4.50 18.08 -5.44
N HIS A 153 4.33 16.85 -5.94
CA HIS A 153 3.03 16.21 -6.10
C HIS A 153 2.75 15.16 -5.03
N LEU A 154 3.77 14.67 -4.33
CA LEU A 154 3.65 13.51 -3.44
C LEU A 154 2.73 13.76 -2.25
N ALA A 155 2.64 15.01 -1.77
CA ALA A 155 1.73 15.45 -0.71
C ALA A 155 0.41 16.04 -1.25
N ASN A 156 -0.04 15.63 -2.45
CA ASN A 156 -1.29 16.13 -3.03
C ASN A 156 -2.46 16.01 -2.02
N PRO A 157 -3.32 17.05 -1.89
CA PRO A 157 -4.39 17.06 -0.89
C PRO A 157 -5.37 15.88 -0.99
N ILE A 158 -5.78 15.48 -2.21
CA ILE A 158 -6.74 14.38 -2.40
C ILE A 158 -6.08 13.06 -2.00
N VAL A 159 -4.86 12.81 -2.49
CA VAL A 159 -4.11 11.58 -2.19
C VAL A 159 -3.87 11.43 -0.68
N THR A 160 -3.44 12.51 -0.04
CA THR A 160 -3.18 12.54 1.41
C THR A 160 -4.48 12.35 2.21
N ALA A 161 -5.58 12.96 1.78
CA ALA A 161 -6.88 12.80 2.44
C ALA A 161 -7.42 11.37 2.34
N VAL A 162 -7.32 10.73 1.16
CA VAL A 162 -7.67 9.31 0.98
C VAL A 162 -6.81 8.44 1.91
N ALA A 163 -5.50 8.68 1.96
CA ALA A 163 -4.59 7.92 2.81
C ALA A 163 -4.91 8.07 4.31
N ARG A 164 -5.26 9.29 4.76
CA ARG A 164 -5.62 9.56 6.16
C ARG A 164 -6.89 8.82 6.58
N GLN A 165 -7.90 8.79 5.70
CA GLN A 165 -9.15 8.09 5.99
C GLN A 165 -9.00 6.56 6.08
N ILE A 166 -8.03 5.99 5.35
CA ILE A 166 -7.80 4.54 5.33
C ILE A 166 -6.82 4.08 6.42
N LEU A 167 -5.77 4.86 6.72
CA LEU A 167 -4.71 4.46 7.65
C LEU A 167 -4.87 5.11 9.03
N ASP A 168 -4.51 6.40 9.15
CA ASP A 168 -4.68 7.27 10.33
C ASP A 168 -4.25 8.70 9.95
N ASP A 169 -4.40 9.68 10.85
CA ASP A 169 -4.08 11.08 10.58
C ASP A 169 -2.57 11.37 10.44
N HIS A 170 -1.72 10.65 11.18
CA HIS A 170 -0.26 10.72 11.03
C HIS A 170 0.23 9.62 10.08
N LEU A 171 0.66 10.07 8.92
CA LEU A 171 1.17 9.26 7.82
C LEU A 171 2.68 9.42 7.67
N ARG A 172 3.35 8.35 7.24
CA ARG A 172 4.78 8.32 6.88
C ARG A 172 4.98 7.59 5.56
N ILE A 173 5.92 8.06 4.75
CA ILE A 173 6.34 7.39 3.52
C ILE A 173 7.60 6.56 3.79
N ALA A 174 7.41 5.27 4.06
CA ALA A 174 8.46 4.36 4.51
C ALA A 174 9.27 3.74 3.36
N GLN A 175 8.83 3.86 2.12
CA GLN A 175 9.54 3.33 0.96
C GLN A 175 9.27 4.21 -0.24
N LEU A 176 10.29 4.44 -1.05
CA LEU A 176 10.18 5.15 -2.32
C LEU A 176 11.23 4.61 -3.28
N HIS A 177 10.82 4.27 -4.49
CA HIS A 177 11.72 3.83 -5.56
C HIS A 177 11.08 3.95 -6.94
N THR A 178 11.90 4.12 -7.96
CA THR A 178 11.49 4.08 -9.36
C THR A 178 11.09 2.67 -9.79
N ARG A 179 10.15 2.57 -10.73
CA ARG A 179 9.68 1.30 -11.31
C ARG A 179 9.44 1.44 -12.81
N ILE A 180 10.49 1.13 -13.56
CA ILE A 180 10.48 1.08 -15.03
C ILE A 180 10.15 -0.34 -15.49
N ILE A 181 9.17 -0.48 -16.39
CA ILE A 181 8.91 -1.74 -17.11
C ILE A 181 9.36 -1.53 -18.55
N GLU A 182 10.49 -2.15 -18.91
CA GLU A 182 11.10 -2.02 -20.24
C GLU A 182 10.14 -2.51 -21.33
N THR A 183 10.13 -1.84 -22.48
CA THR A 183 9.50 -2.35 -23.70
C THR A 183 10.33 -3.45 -24.37
N ASP A 184 9.71 -4.20 -25.29
CA ASP A 184 10.42 -5.07 -26.22
C ASP A 184 11.56 -4.32 -26.94
N LYS A 185 12.75 -4.93 -26.97
CA LYS A 185 13.95 -4.36 -27.58
C LYS A 185 14.11 -4.84 -29.03
N PRO A 186 14.77 -4.04 -29.91
CA PRO A 186 14.99 -4.42 -31.30
C PRO A 186 15.82 -5.71 -31.51
N ASP A 187 16.59 -6.12 -30.49
CA ASP A 187 17.36 -7.36 -30.51
C ASP A 187 16.53 -8.62 -30.20
N GLY A 188 15.22 -8.47 -30.00
CA GLY A 188 14.29 -9.55 -29.65
C GLY A 188 14.16 -9.80 -28.15
N THR A 189 14.84 -9.04 -27.30
CA THR A 189 14.66 -9.13 -25.84
C THR A 189 13.26 -8.65 -25.46
N LEU A 190 12.48 -9.54 -24.86
CA LEU A 190 11.10 -9.24 -24.43
C LEU A 190 11.09 -8.26 -23.24
N GLY A 191 10.23 -7.26 -23.36
CA GLY A 191 9.91 -6.28 -22.34
C GLY A 191 9.12 -6.88 -21.18
N GLY A 192 9.02 -6.14 -20.09
CA GLY A 192 8.36 -6.60 -18.87
C GLY A 192 9.23 -6.51 -17.62
N PHE A 193 8.64 -6.84 -16.48
CA PHE A 193 9.33 -6.90 -15.19
C PHE A 193 9.97 -8.27 -14.94
N GLY A 194 10.90 -8.33 -13.99
CA GLY A 194 11.56 -9.58 -13.56
C GLY A 194 12.63 -10.07 -14.52
N ALA A 195 13.03 -11.33 -14.38
CA ALA A 195 14.09 -11.94 -15.19
C ALA A 195 13.63 -12.15 -16.64
N VAL A 196 14.49 -11.80 -17.61
CA VAL A 196 14.20 -11.88 -19.06
C VAL A 196 13.60 -13.23 -19.48
N LYS A 197 14.11 -14.34 -18.94
CA LYS A 197 13.62 -15.70 -19.26
C LYS A 197 12.16 -15.98 -18.89
N TYR A 198 11.54 -15.15 -18.06
CA TYR A 198 10.14 -15.30 -17.64
C TYR A 198 9.21 -14.26 -18.29
N ARG A 199 9.75 -13.32 -19.09
CA ARG A 199 9.00 -12.24 -19.71
C ARG A 199 8.24 -12.66 -20.98
N GLY A 200 7.33 -11.80 -21.43
CA GLY A 200 6.68 -11.82 -22.74
C GLY A 200 5.45 -12.72 -22.88
N ARG A 201 5.22 -13.62 -21.93
CA ARG A 201 3.97 -14.39 -21.86
C ARG A 201 2.85 -13.54 -21.25
N VAL A 202 1.72 -13.48 -21.95
CA VAL A 202 0.52 -12.73 -21.51
C VAL A 202 -0.16 -13.37 -20.30
N ASP A 203 0.04 -14.66 -20.07
CA ASP A 203 -0.56 -15.46 -18.99
C ASP A 203 0.36 -15.62 -17.76
N THR A 204 1.58 -15.09 -17.79
CA THR A 204 2.47 -15.16 -16.62
C THR A 204 2.17 -14.04 -15.64
N ARG A 205 2.18 -14.38 -14.35
CA ARG A 205 2.06 -13.46 -13.22
C ARG A 205 3.25 -13.59 -12.28
N GLU A 206 3.33 -12.66 -11.32
CA GLU A 206 4.20 -12.79 -10.14
C GLU A 206 3.41 -12.31 -8.92
N TRP A 207 2.33 -13.03 -8.59
CA TRP A 207 1.42 -12.63 -7.55
C TRP A 207 2.09 -12.49 -6.18
N HIS A 208 1.82 -11.36 -5.55
CA HIS A 208 2.24 -11.10 -4.19
C HIS A 208 1.31 -10.10 -3.52
N THR A 209 1.52 -9.95 -2.23
CA THR A 209 1.07 -8.82 -1.43
C THR A 209 2.29 -8.00 -1.06
N ASP A 210 2.08 -6.77 -0.60
CA ASP A 210 3.19 -5.93 -0.16
C ASP A 210 3.39 -6.01 1.35
N TRP A 211 4.58 -5.68 1.82
CA TRP A 211 4.87 -5.68 3.26
C TRP A 211 3.92 -4.71 4.00
N PRO A 212 3.40 -5.10 5.19
CA PRO A 212 3.84 -6.23 6.03
C PRO A 212 3.17 -7.58 5.73
N HIS A 213 2.40 -7.69 4.64
CA HIS A 213 1.68 -8.90 4.25
C HIS A 213 2.47 -9.83 3.32
N ASP A 214 3.56 -9.34 2.71
CA ASP A 214 4.50 -10.17 1.95
C ASP A 214 5.22 -11.15 2.89
N LEU A 215 4.83 -12.43 2.82
CA LEU A 215 5.39 -13.50 3.66
C LEU A 215 6.86 -13.82 3.36
N SER A 216 7.40 -13.34 2.24
CA SER A 216 8.85 -13.41 2.00
C SER A 216 9.64 -12.39 2.82
N ALA A 217 8.95 -11.36 3.35
CA ALA A 217 9.44 -10.34 4.26
C ALA A 217 10.73 -9.62 3.84
N TYR A 218 11.05 -9.64 2.54
CA TYR A 218 12.39 -9.34 2.00
C TYR A 218 13.49 -10.21 2.65
N GLY A 219 14.57 -10.53 1.96
CA GLY A 219 15.67 -11.33 2.56
C GLY A 219 15.36 -12.77 2.99
N ARG A 220 14.08 -13.20 3.10
CA ARG A 220 13.65 -14.57 3.41
C ARG A 220 14.22 -15.07 4.74
N ASP A 221 14.86 -16.22 4.81
CA ASP A 221 15.45 -16.75 6.04
C ASP A 221 16.74 -16.06 6.47
N ASN A 222 17.22 -15.04 5.73
CA ASN A 222 18.41 -14.29 6.11
C ASN A 222 18.08 -13.25 7.22
N PRO A 223 18.57 -13.43 8.46
CA PRO A 223 18.28 -12.51 9.57
C PRO A 223 18.88 -11.12 9.38
N GLY A 224 19.88 -10.97 8.50
CA GLY A 224 20.46 -9.68 8.13
C GLY A 224 19.61 -8.91 7.13
N GLU A 225 18.77 -9.58 6.33
CA GLU A 225 18.02 -8.97 5.22
C GLU A 225 16.50 -8.98 5.39
N ASN A 226 15.98 -9.79 6.32
CA ASN A 226 14.55 -9.91 6.59
C ASN A 226 14.01 -8.76 7.46
N VAL A 227 12.91 -8.13 7.00
CA VAL A 227 12.26 -6.99 7.66
C VAL A 227 11.01 -7.35 8.49
N GLY A 228 10.73 -8.64 8.63
CA GLY A 228 9.55 -9.20 9.28
C GLY A 228 8.29 -9.16 8.41
N CYS A 229 7.31 -10.00 8.75
CA CYS A 229 5.94 -9.93 8.21
C CYS A 229 4.94 -10.28 9.31
N ILE A 230 3.67 -9.90 9.12
CA ILE A 230 2.62 -10.31 10.04
C ILE A 230 2.17 -11.75 9.76
N ARG A 231 1.78 -12.48 10.79
CA ARG A 231 1.30 -13.86 10.64
C ARG A 231 -0.10 -13.91 10.00
N GLN A 232 -0.36 -14.91 9.18
CA GLN A 232 -1.71 -15.27 8.76
C GLN A 232 -2.53 -15.87 9.94
N PRO A 233 -3.87 -15.79 9.92
CA PRO A 233 -4.67 -14.96 9.02
C PRO A 233 -4.46 -13.47 9.35
N PHE A 234 -4.40 -12.64 8.31
CA PHE A 234 -4.22 -11.20 8.50
C PHE A 234 -5.47 -10.58 9.13
N PRO A 235 -5.31 -9.61 10.04
CA PRO A 235 -6.43 -8.84 10.54
C PRO A 235 -7.06 -8.04 9.39
N ASP A 236 -8.37 -7.82 9.48
CA ASP A 236 -9.08 -7.01 8.48
C ASP A 236 -8.88 -5.51 8.76
N ILE A 237 -7.65 -5.04 8.58
CA ILE A 237 -7.25 -3.64 8.74
C ILE A 237 -6.16 -3.30 7.71
N ALA A 238 -6.30 -2.15 7.05
CA ALA A 238 -5.25 -1.64 6.18
C ALA A 238 -4.06 -1.20 7.03
N MET A 239 -2.88 -1.79 6.80
CA MET A 239 -1.65 -1.43 7.52
C MET A 239 -0.73 -0.51 6.73
N CYS A 240 -0.74 -0.63 5.41
CA CYS A 240 0.00 0.24 4.51
C CYS A 240 -0.83 0.49 3.25
N LEU A 241 -0.61 1.63 2.63
CA LEU A 241 -0.99 1.88 1.25
C LEU A 241 0.25 1.89 0.36
N VAL A 242 0.15 1.26 -0.79
CA VAL A 242 1.18 1.29 -1.83
C VAL A 242 0.65 2.13 -2.97
N MET A 243 1.39 3.15 -3.34
CA MET A 243 1.00 4.05 -4.42
C MET A 243 1.97 3.96 -5.57
N ILE A 244 1.43 3.80 -6.77
CA ILE A 244 2.17 3.76 -8.03
C ILE A 244 1.77 4.98 -8.82
N TRP A 245 2.70 5.92 -8.93
CA TRP A 245 2.55 7.14 -9.70
C TRP A 245 2.98 6.85 -11.13
N TYR A 246 2.07 6.91 -12.10
CA TYR A 246 2.36 6.61 -13.49
C TYR A 246 2.76 7.88 -14.23
N LEU A 247 3.89 7.85 -14.94
CA LEU A 247 4.43 8.97 -15.73
C LEU A 247 4.33 8.71 -17.24
N THR A 248 3.72 7.58 -17.58
CA THR A 248 3.30 7.19 -18.92
C THR A 248 1.92 6.57 -18.76
N ASP A 249 1.04 6.73 -19.74
CA ASP A 249 -0.24 5.99 -19.78
C ASP A 249 0.01 4.49 -19.65
N VAL A 250 -0.85 3.86 -18.85
CA VAL A 250 -0.82 2.44 -18.57
C VAL A 250 -2.10 1.77 -19.00
N ASP A 251 -1.96 0.62 -19.65
CA ASP A 251 -3.03 -0.30 -20.01
C ASP A 251 -2.46 -1.73 -20.16
N ALA A 252 -3.25 -2.65 -20.72
CA ALA A 252 -2.79 -4.02 -20.92
C ALA A 252 -1.58 -4.14 -21.86
N ASN A 253 -1.47 -3.25 -22.84
CA ASN A 253 -0.40 -3.23 -23.84
C ASN A 253 0.89 -2.59 -23.30
N SER A 254 0.78 -1.56 -22.45
CA SER A 254 1.93 -0.85 -21.86
C SER A 254 2.34 -1.34 -20.47
N GLY A 255 1.80 -2.48 -20.02
CA GLY A 255 2.23 -3.12 -18.78
C GLY A 255 1.62 -2.52 -17.50
N GLY A 256 0.32 -2.24 -17.55
CA GLY A 256 -0.48 -1.88 -16.38
C GLY A 256 -0.37 -2.92 -15.26
N THR A 257 -0.43 -2.46 -14.01
CA THR A 257 -0.31 -3.34 -12.82
C THR A 257 -1.46 -4.35 -12.83
N TRP A 258 -1.14 -5.63 -12.61
CA TRP A 258 -2.12 -6.68 -12.43
C TRP A 258 -2.69 -6.64 -11.02
N VAL A 259 -4.00 -6.82 -10.89
CA VAL A 259 -4.73 -6.83 -9.61
C VAL A 259 -5.81 -7.89 -9.60
N VAL A 260 -6.15 -8.38 -8.42
CA VAL A 260 -7.37 -9.17 -8.17
C VAL A 260 -8.31 -8.33 -7.29
N PRO A 261 -9.37 -7.72 -7.83
CA PRO A 261 -10.29 -6.90 -7.06
C PRO A 261 -10.91 -7.66 -5.87
N GLY A 262 -10.86 -7.05 -4.68
CA GLY A 262 -11.43 -7.61 -3.44
C GLY A 262 -10.53 -8.62 -2.71
N SER A 263 -9.36 -8.94 -3.27
CA SER A 263 -8.43 -9.92 -2.68
C SER A 263 -7.86 -9.52 -1.31
N HIS A 264 -7.89 -8.24 -0.94
CA HIS A 264 -7.48 -7.76 0.39
C HIS A 264 -8.32 -8.32 1.54
N LYS A 265 -9.49 -8.89 1.24
CA LYS A 265 -10.40 -9.54 2.19
C LYS A 265 -10.24 -11.07 2.24
N ASP A 266 -9.48 -11.64 1.31
CA ASP A 266 -9.21 -13.08 1.31
C ASP A 266 -8.19 -13.42 2.41
N LYS A 267 -8.41 -14.52 3.12
CA LYS A 267 -7.52 -14.96 4.20
C LYS A 267 -6.26 -15.63 3.67
N ARG A 268 -6.30 -16.08 2.42
CA ARG A 268 -5.16 -16.65 1.71
C ARG A 268 -4.20 -15.55 1.26
N ASN A 269 -2.97 -15.94 0.98
CA ASN A 269 -1.94 -15.10 0.42
C ASN A 269 -1.34 -15.82 -0.81
N PRO A 270 -1.00 -15.12 -1.90
CA PRO A 270 -0.39 -15.77 -3.07
C PRO A 270 0.90 -16.52 -2.74
N ARG A 271 1.61 -16.11 -1.69
CA ARG A 271 2.84 -16.75 -1.19
C ARG A 271 2.62 -17.56 0.09
N GLY A 272 1.37 -17.80 0.47
CA GLY A 272 0.99 -18.64 1.61
C GLY A 272 1.36 -20.10 1.35
N PRO A 273 2.23 -20.74 2.16
CA PRO A 273 2.73 -22.09 1.89
C PRO A 273 1.65 -23.17 1.79
N SER A 274 0.47 -22.93 2.37
CA SER A 274 -0.66 -23.88 2.40
C SER A 274 -1.91 -23.35 1.70
N ASP A 275 -1.82 -22.24 0.97
CA ASP A 275 -2.99 -21.57 0.38
C ASP A 275 -3.33 -22.06 -1.04
N GLY A 276 -2.45 -22.87 -1.65
CA GLY A 276 -2.71 -23.52 -2.93
C GLY A 276 -2.77 -22.58 -4.13
N ILE A 277 -2.11 -21.41 -4.05
CA ILE A 277 -2.06 -20.42 -5.12
C ILE A 277 -0.73 -20.56 -5.88
N THR A 278 -0.80 -20.80 -7.18
CA THR A 278 0.38 -20.74 -8.05
C THR A 278 0.68 -19.28 -8.40
N VAL A 279 1.76 -18.73 -7.84
CA VAL A 279 2.20 -17.33 -8.01
C VAL A 279 2.26 -16.86 -9.47
N THR A 280 2.55 -17.78 -10.40
CA THR A 280 2.76 -17.46 -11.81
C THR A 280 1.53 -17.62 -12.70
N ALA A 281 0.44 -18.20 -12.20
CA ALA A 281 -0.75 -18.46 -12.99
C ALA A 281 -1.75 -17.30 -12.85
N PRO A 282 -2.58 -17.02 -13.88
CA PRO A 282 -3.69 -16.09 -13.75
C PRO A 282 -4.65 -16.51 -12.64
N ILE A 283 -5.27 -15.54 -11.99
CA ILE A 283 -6.34 -15.77 -11.03
C ILE A 283 -7.65 -15.37 -11.70
N PRO A 284 -8.73 -16.18 -11.65
CA PRO A 284 -9.99 -15.82 -12.27
C PRO A 284 -10.50 -14.45 -11.81
N GLY A 285 -10.78 -13.57 -12.77
CA GLY A 285 -11.17 -12.18 -12.51
C GLY A 285 -10.00 -11.25 -12.15
N ASP A 286 -8.75 -11.62 -12.48
CA ASP A 286 -7.65 -10.67 -12.54
C ASP A 286 -7.83 -9.65 -13.67
N MET A 287 -7.22 -8.47 -13.52
CA MET A 287 -7.22 -7.44 -14.56
C MET A 287 -5.98 -6.56 -14.47
N GLN A 288 -5.69 -5.83 -15.54
CA GLN A 288 -4.69 -4.76 -15.53
C GLN A 288 -5.34 -3.40 -15.31
N ILE A 289 -4.67 -2.58 -14.51
CA ILE A 289 -5.05 -1.19 -14.30
C ILE A 289 -4.82 -0.38 -15.58
N THR A 290 -5.82 0.41 -15.94
CA THR A 290 -5.73 1.46 -16.95
C THR A 290 -5.73 2.84 -16.29
N ALA A 291 -4.79 3.70 -16.67
CA ALA A 291 -4.71 5.09 -16.18
C ALA A 291 -3.91 5.98 -17.14
N PRO A 292 -4.30 7.26 -17.33
CA PRO A 292 -3.48 8.22 -18.06
C PRO A 292 -2.22 8.58 -17.27
N ALA A 293 -1.19 9.05 -17.97
CA ALA A 293 0.02 9.59 -17.35
C ALA A 293 -0.32 10.75 -16.38
N GLY A 294 0.40 10.83 -15.27
CA GLY A 294 0.14 11.77 -14.17
C GLY A 294 -0.87 11.29 -13.14
N SER A 295 -1.41 10.08 -13.31
CA SER A 295 -2.33 9.45 -12.34
C SER A 295 -1.57 8.69 -11.26
N VAL A 296 -2.23 8.48 -10.12
CA VAL A 296 -1.74 7.62 -9.05
C VAL A 296 -2.71 6.48 -8.80
N TYR A 297 -2.20 5.26 -8.85
CA TYR A 297 -2.88 4.06 -8.37
C TYR A 297 -2.55 3.87 -6.88
N ILE A 298 -3.56 3.69 -6.04
CA ILE A 298 -3.42 3.52 -4.59
C ILE A 298 -3.98 2.15 -4.22
N GLN A 299 -3.23 1.37 -3.45
CA GLN A 299 -3.57 -0.01 -3.13
C GLN A 299 -3.39 -0.32 -1.65
N ASP A 300 -4.33 -1.08 -1.07
CA ASP A 300 -4.13 -1.74 0.22
C ASP A 300 -3.03 -2.80 0.11
N SER A 301 -2.05 -2.80 1.03
CA SER A 301 -0.93 -3.75 0.98
C SER A 301 -1.33 -5.23 1.02
N ARG A 302 -2.56 -5.55 1.43
CA ARG A 302 -3.14 -6.90 1.38
C ARG A 302 -3.61 -7.34 0.00
N SER A 303 -3.87 -6.40 -0.92
CA SER A 303 -4.38 -6.71 -2.25
C SER A 303 -3.35 -7.52 -3.05
N TRP A 304 -3.82 -8.58 -3.70
CA TRP A 304 -3.01 -9.42 -4.57
C TRP A 304 -2.76 -8.68 -5.88
N HIS A 305 -1.48 -8.50 -6.19
CA HIS A 305 -1.06 -7.77 -7.37
C HIS A 305 0.23 -8.35 -7.97
N ALA A 306 0.52 -7.96 -9.20
CA ALA A 306 1.78 -8.30 -9.87
C ALA A 306 2.20 -7.17 -10.82
N SER A 307 3.51 -7.01 -11.01
CA SER A 307 4.02 -6.21 -12.12
C SER A 307 3.72 -6.92 -13.45
N ALA A 308 3.50 -6.15 -14.52
CA ALA A 308 3.38 -6.73 -15.84
C ALA A 308 4.72 -7.35 -16.27
N MET A 309 4.68 -8.63 -16.67
CA MET A 309 5.84 -9.37 -17.17
C MET A 309 5.95 -9.31 -18.70
N HIS A 310 5.15 -8.47 -19.35
CA HIS A 310 5.18 -8.16 -20.77
C HIS A 310 4.91 -6.67 -20.97
N ASN A 311 5.56 -6.06 -21.95
CA ASN A 311 5.29 -4.70 -22.39
C ASN A 311 5.63 -4.57 -23.90
N PRO A 312 4.72 -5.00 -24.78
CA PRO A 312 4.91 -4.90 -26.24
C PRO A 312 4.61 -3.50 -26.81
N SER A 313 4.36 -2.49 -25.99
CA SER A 313 3.85 -1.18 -26.45
C SER A 313 4.82 -0.35 -27.29
N GLY A 314 6.10 -0.71 -27.34
CA GLY A 314 7.14 0.10 -27.99
C GLY A 314 7.64 1.26 -27.14
N ARG A 315 7.19 1.38 -25.88
CA ARG A 315 7.62 2.41 -24.92
C ARG A 315 7.75 1.84 -23.50
N ASP A 316 8.76 2.30 -22.77
CA ASP A 316 8.93 1.95 -21.37
C ASP A 316 7.76 2.49 -20.54
N ARG A 317 7.30 1.70 -19.56
CA ARG A 317 6.34 2.18 -18.56
C ARG A 317 7.10 2.83 -17.41
N VAL A 318 6.99 4.14 -17.26
CA VAL A 318 7.70 4.90 -16.22
C VAL A 318 6.78 5.12 -15.03
N ALA A 319 7.25 4.77 -13.83
CA ALA A 319 6.50 5.00 -12.60
C ALA A 319 7.41 5.21 -11.39
N VAL A 320 6.86 5.78 -10.32
CA VAL A 320 7.46 5.81 -8.97
C VAL A 320 6.52 5.09 -8.02
N VAL A 321 7.07 4.16 -7.24
CA VAL A 321 6.35 3.42 -6.21
C VAL A 321 6.74 3.96 -4.86
N ASN A 322 5.74 4.23 -4.02
CA ASN A 322 5.96 4.57 -2.63
C ASN A 322 5.00 3.83 -1.70
N ARG A 323 5.43 3.64 -0.46
CA ARG A 323 4.64 2.99 0.58
C ARG A 323 4.37 3.95 1.71
N TRP A 324 3.09 4.11 2.00
CA TRP A 324 2.56 4.93 3.08
C TRP A 324 2.15 4.02 4.22
N CYS A 325 2.50 4.42 5.44
CA CYS A 325 2.19 3.70 6.66
C CYS A 325 1.73 4.67 7.75
N PRO A 326 0.90 4.20 8.70
CA PRO A 326 0.56 4.97 9.88
C PRO A 326 1.74 5.01 10.86
N TRP A 327 1.73 6.00 11.74
CA TRP A 327 2.77 6.25 12.76
C TRP A 327 3.05 5.07 13.69
N TRP A 328 2.02 4.27 13.98
CA TRP A 328 2.10 3.16 14.94
C TRP A 328 2.70 1.89 14.33
N LEU A 329 2.88 1.82 13.01
CA LEU A 329 3.54 0.69 12.37
C LEU A 329 5.06 0.89 12.45
N SER A 330 5.80 0.01 13.12
CA SER A 330 7.25 0.14 13.15
C SER A 330 7.82 -0.04 11.74
N VAL A 331 8.43 1.01 11.19
CA VAL A 331 9.11 1.00 9.88
C VAL A 331 10.61 1.21 10.02
N ASP A 332 11.11 1.27 11.26
CA ASP A 332 12.53 1.36 11.53
C ASP A 332 13.28 0.14 10.97
N ASP A 333 14.59 0.30 10.79
CA ASP A 333 15.46 -0.67 10.13
C ASP A 333 15.52 -2.02 10.88
N TYR A 334 14.53 -2.88 10.62
CA TYR A 334 14.69 -4.33 10.59
C TYR A 334 15.61 -4.68 9.40
N ALA A 335 16.18 -5.89 9.35
CA ALA A 335 17.26 -6.23 8.43
C ALA A 335 18.57 -5.43 8.66
N PRO A 336 19.32 -5.70 9.75
CA PRO A 336 20.54 -4.94 10.09
C PRO A 336 21.67 -5.03 9.05
N GLY A 337 21.65 -6.03 8.17
CA GLY A 337 22.54 -6.16 7.01
C GLY A 337 21.93 -5.67 5.69
N GLY A 338 20.69 -5.19 5.69
CA GLY A 338 19.89 -4.84 4.51
C GLY A 338 20.26 -3.50 3.86
N ILE A 339 21.53 -3.23 3.61
CA ILE A 339 22.03 -1.95 3.06
C ILE A 339 21.34 -1.59 1.73
N TYR A 340 20.95 -2.59 0.94
CA TYR A 340 20.36 -2.39 -0.39
C TYR A 340 18.85 -2.08 -0.37
N ASN A 341 18.15 -2.32 0.75
CA ASN A 341 16.71 -2.19 0.77
C ASN A 341 16.27 -0.73 0.53
N THR A 342 15.04 -0.56 0.01
CA THR A 342 14.46 0.76 -0.27
C THR A 342 13.59 1.25 0.88
N VAL A 343 13.53 0.51 1.98
CA VAL A 343 12.76 0.85 3.18
C VAL A 343 13.57 1.84 4.01
N CYS A 344 12.92 2.93 4.42
CA CYS A 344 13.46 3.98 5.27
C CYS A 344 14.85 4.46 4.84
N ARG A 345 15.04 4.66 3.52
CA ARG A 345 16.27 5.27 3.02
C ARG A 345 16.39 6.70 3.57
N PRO A 346 17.51 7.03 4.23
CA PRO A 346 17.68 8.29 4.95
C PRO A 346 17.81 9.53 4.05
N LEU A 347 17.54 10.69 4.65
CA LEU A 347 17.77 12.03 4.11
C LEU A 347 18.78 12.77 4.99
N ALA A 348 19.68 13.53 4.36
CA ALA A 348 20.43 14.57 5.05
C ALA A 348 19.49 15.72 5.47
N HIS A 349 19.87 16.46 6.51
CA HIS A 349 19.05 17.57 7.01
C HIS A 349 18.76 18.63 5.92
N SER A 350 19.74 19.01 5.10
CA SER A 350 19.52 19.94 4.00
C SER A 350 18.57 19.40 2.91
N GLU A 351 18.59 18.09 2.66
CA GLU A 351 17.70 17.43 1.70
C GLU A 351 16.26 17.42 2.23
N TYR A 352 16.08 17.14 3.53
CA TYR A 352 14.79 17.24 4.20
C TYR A 352 14.21 18.66 4.16
N LEU A 353 15.01 19.68 4.48
CA LEU A 353 14.57 21.08 4.44
C LEU A 353 14.23 21.56 3.02
N ALA A 354 14.81 20.93 2.00
CA ALA A 354 14.50 21.23 0.60
C ALA A 354 13.20 20.57 0.10
N LEU A 355 12.63 19.63 0.85
CA LEU A 355 11.33 19.04 0.50
C LEU A 355 10.23 20.10 0.56
N PRO A 356 9.17 19.96 -0.27
CA PRO A 356 7.95 20.74 -0.12
C PRO A 356 7.43 20.69 1.32
N VAL A 357 6.94 21.83 1.82
CA VAL A 357 6.52 21.99 3.22
C VAL A 357 5.49 20.93 3.63
N ASP A 358 4.54 20.62 2.76
CA ASP A 358 3.49 19.63 3.04
C ASP A 358 4.00 18.17 2.99
N LEU A 359 5.15 17.93 2.34
CA LEU A 359 5.79 16.62 2.28
C LEU A 359 6.70 16.35 3.50
N GLN A 360 7.27 17.39 4.10
CA GLN A 360 8.18 17.27 5.24
C GLN A 360 7.60 16.41 6.38
N PRO A 361 6.34 16.60 6.85
CA PRO A 361 5.78 15.76 7.91
C PRO A 361 5.73 14.27 7.57
N LEU A 362 5.60 13.91 6.29
CA LEU A 362 5.49 12.52 5.82
C LEU A 362 6.86 11.82 5.73
N MET A 363 7.94 12.60 5.63
CA MET A 363 9.31 12.10 5.42
C MET A 363 10.27 12.46 6.57
N ARG A 364 9.82 13.18 7.61
CA ARG A 364 10.63 13.56 8.77
C ARG A 364 11.35 12.39 9.43
N HIS A 365 10.68 11.26 9.57
CA HIS A 365 11.25 10.04 10.14
C HIS A 365 12.54 9.57 9.42
N LEU A 366 12.71 9.92 8.15
CA LEU A 366 13.88 9.58 7.33
C LEU A 366 15.10 10.48 7.58
N CYS A 367 14.94 11.62 8.26
CA CYS A 367 16.05 12.51 8.58
C CYS A 367 16.52 12.25 10.02
N PRO A 368 17.70 11.64 10.25
CA PRO A 368 18.16 11.30 11.61
C PRO A 368 18.31 12.51 12.53
N ASP A 369 18.60 13.68 11.97
CA ASP A 369 18.82 14.93 12.70
C ASP A 369 17.52 15.60 13.16
N GLU A 370 16.38 15.19 12.60
CA GLU A 370 15.06 15.69 12.97
C GLU A 370 14.45 14.87 14.11
N GLN A 371 13.76 15.55 15.02
CA GLN A 371 12.97 14.87 16.05
C GLN A 371 11.66 14.36 15.44
N ASP A 372 11.52 13.04 15.37
CA ASP A 372 10.32 12.41 14.84
C ASP A 372 9.17 12.50 15.86
N ALA A 373 8.44 13.61 15.81
CA ALA A 373 7.29 13.90 16.67
C ALA A 373 5.97 13.59 15.96
N LEU A 374 4.94 13.25 16.75
CA LEU A 374 3.57 13.06 16.27
C LEU A 374 3.07 14.32 15.53
N GLN A 375 2.25 14.09 14.50
CA GLN A 375 1.65 15.16 13.72
C GLN A 375 0.48 15.74 14.51
N GLN A 376 0.21 17.04 14.32
CA GLN A 376 -0.73 17.81 15.13
C GLN A 376 -2.13 17.15 15.30
N PRO A 377 -2.75 16.56 14.27
CA PRO A 377 -4.08 15.94 14.43
C PRO A 377 -4.13 14.84 15.50
N VAL A 378 -3.07 14.04 15.65
CA VAL A 378 -3.01 12.99 16.67
C VAL A 378 -2.91 13.60 18.08
N LEU A 379 -2.17 14.71 18.22
CA LEU A 379 -2.06 15.46 19.48
C LEU A 379 -3.40 16.10 19.86
N ASP A 380 -4.11 16.66 18.89
CA ASP A 380 -5.43 17.27 19.10
C ASP A 380 -6.45 16.23 19.55
N ARG A 381 -6.46 15.05 18.91
CA ARG A 381 -7.29 13.90 19.29
C ARG A 381 -7.00 13.45 20.73
N ALA A 382 -5.73 13.35 21.11
CA ALA A 382 -5.32 12.98 22.47
C ALA A 382 -5.72 14.06 23.51
N LYS A 383 -5.55 15.35 23.16
CA LYS A 383 -5.96 16.47 24.02
C LYS A 383 -7.47 16.47 24.26
N ALA A 384 -8.28 16.24 23.23
CA ALA A 384 -9.73 16.15 23.34
C ALA A 384 -10.15 14.99 24.28
N ALA A 385 -9.51 13.83 24.16
CA ALA A 385 -9.73 12.71 25.07
C ALA A 385 -9.37 13.06 26.52
N ALA A 386 -8.23 13.71 26.75
CA ALA A 386 -7.82 14.16 28.08
C ALA A 386 -8.81 15.16 28.70
N MET A 387 -9.36 16.09 27.90
CA MET A 387 -10.43 17.00 28.33
C MET A 387 -11.70 16.24 28.70
N ARG A 388 -12.08 15.22 27.92
CA ARG A 388 -13.23 14.36 28.22
C ARG A 388 -13.06 13.59 29.53
N THR A 389 -11.85 13.09 29.82
CA THR A 389 -11.52 12.44 31.09
C THR A 389 -11.69 13.40 32.26
N ARG A 390 -11.14 14.62 32.16
CA ARG A 390 -11.28 15.64 33.23
C ARG A 390 -12.74 15.98 33.48
N TRP A 391 -13.52 16.17 32.43
CA TRP A 391 -14.96 16.39 32.53
C TRP A 391 -15.66 15.23 33.28
N GLY A 392 -15.31 13.98 32.98
CA GLY A 392 -15.88 12.82 33.66
C GLY A 392 -15.60 12.78 35.17
N PHE A 393 -14.39 13.16 35.59
CA PHE A 393 -14.05 13.26 37.02
C PHE A 393 -14.69 14.47 37.72
N GLN A 394 -14.84 15.60 37.03
CA GLN A 394 -15.58 16.74 37.56
C GLN A 394 -17.04 16.36 37.89
N GLN A 395 -17.69 15.55 37.04
CA GLN A 395 -19.04 15.04 37.31
C GLN A 395 -19.11 14.15 38.56
N LEU A 396 -18.03 13.42 38.88
CA LEU A 396 -17.92 12.63 40.11
C LEU A 396 -17.81 13.49 41.35
N GLU A 397 -17.07 14.59 41.27
CA GLU A 397 -16.94 15.55 42.38
C GLU A 397 -18.25 16.29 42.62
N GLU A 398 -18.98 16.65 41.56
CA GLU A 398 -20.21 17.46 41.64
C GLU A 398 -21.46 16.64 42.03
N ASN A 399 -21.60 15.38 41.59
CA ASN A 399 -22.80 14.59 41.84
C ASN A 399 -22.53 13.07 41.95
N PRO A 400 -21.85 12.61 43.02
CA PRO A 400 -21.37 11.23 43.14
C PRO A 400 -22.49 10.19 43.16
N ASP A 401 -23.65 10.50 43.76
CA ASP A 401 -24.75 9.55 43.94
C ASP A 401 -25.47 9.21 42.62
N SER A 402 -25.49 10.15 41.67
CA SER A 402 -26.14 9.99 40.36
C SER A 402 -25.33 9.15 39.35
N LEU A 403 -24.03 8.94 39.60
CA LEU A 403 -23.13 8.33 38.62
C LEU A 403 -23.32 6.82 38.43
N SER A 404 -23.88 6.13 39.43
CA SER A 404 -24.06 4.67 39.38
C SER A 404 -24.87 4.20 38.17
N GLN A 405 -25.74 5.05 37.61
CA GLN A 405 -26.57 4.76 36.44
C GLN A 405 -26.18 5.56 35.19
N ALA A 406 -25.16 6.41 35.23
CA ALA A 406 -24.81 7.31 34.12
C ALA A 406 -24.48 6.55 32.82
N ASN A 407 -23.91 5.35 32.93
CA ASN A 407 -23.58 4.49 31.81
C ASN A 407 -24.58 3.33 31.61
N ALA A 408 -25.74 3.35 32.29
CA ALA A 408 -26.73 2.27 32.20
C ALA A 408 -27.38 2.13 30.81
N HIS A 409 -27.11 3.05 29.88
CA HIS A 409 -27.50 2.98 28.47
C HIS A 409 -26.50 2.21 27.58
N ILE A 410 -25.28 1.98 28.07
CA ILE A 410 -24.24 1.25 27.31
C ILE A 410 -24.54 -0.25 27.36
N ARG A 411 -24.46 -0.90 26.19
CA ARG A 411 -24.60 -2.35 26.04
C ARG A 411 -23.39 -2.86 25.25
N VAL A 412 -22.56 -3.70 25.87
CA VAL A 412 -21.46 -4.38 25.20
C VAL A 412 -21.94 -5.78 24.83
N PHE A 413 -22.05 -6.06 23.53
CA PHE A 413 -22.48 -7.36 23.05
C PHE A 413 -21.30 -8.35 23.12
N LEU A 414 -21.49 -9.42 23.88
CA LEU A 414 -20.63 -10.61 23.81
C LEU A 414 -21.32 -11.59 22.87
N GLU A 415 -20.74 -11.82 21.69
CA GLU A 415 -21.20 -12.93 20.85
C GLU A 415 -20.89 -14.25 21.57
N GLU A 416 -21.94 -14.96 21.99
CA GLU A 416 -21.79 -16.34 22.43
C GLU A 416 -21.36 -17.18 21.21
N THR A 417 -20.18 -17.78 21.30
CA THR A 417 -19.71 -18.74 20.29
C THR A 417 -20.73 -19.87 20.22
N LYS A 418 -21.51 -19.91 19.13
CA LYS A 418 -22.40 -21.04 18.84
C LYS A 418 -21.55 -22.31 18.83
N LYS A 419 -21.61 -23.12 19.89
CA LYS A 419 -21.05 -24.47 19.91
C LYS A 419 -21.60 -25.19 18.69
N ASN A 420 -20.72 -25.48 17.74
CA ASN A 420 -21.06 -26.13 16.49
C ASN A 420 -21.75 -27.46 16.83
N LYS A 421 -23.05 -27.61 16.54
CA LYS A 421 -23.84 -28.83 16.81
C LYS A 421 -23.27 -30.09 16.12
N LYS A 422 -22.21 -29.98 15.30
CA LYS A 422 -21.48 -31.11 14.73
C LYS A 422 -20.58 -31.83 15.74
N THR A 423 -20.03 -31.17 16.77
CA THR A 423 -19.14 -31.83 17.75
C THR A 423 -19.89 -32.64 18.81
N GLN A 424 -21.16 -32.34 19.06
CA GLN A 424 -22.00 -33.15 19.97
C GLN A 424 -22.50 -34.46 19.33
N LYS A 425 -22.57 -34.55 17.99
CA LYS A 425 -22.98 -35.79 17.31
C LYS A 425 -21.88 -36.84 17.27
N VAL A 426 -20.61 -36.42 17.25
CA VAL A 426 -19.46 -37.33 17.30
C VAL A 426 -19.24 -37.87 18.72
N ALA A 427 -19.42 -37.05 19.75
CA ALA A 427 -19.31 -37.51 21.15
C ALA A 427 -20.44 -38.48 21.55
N SER A 428 -21.65 -38.33 21.00
CA SER A 428 -22.77 -39.25 21.26
C SER A 428 -22.70 -40.56 20.47
N GLN A 429 -22.00 -40.58 19.32
CA GLN A 429 -21.77 -41.82 18.57
C GLN A 429 -20.63 -42.69 19.14
N VAL A 430 -19.63 -42.08 19.79
CA VAL A 430 -18.53 -42.83 20.45
C VAL A 430 -18.99 -43.46 21.77
N LEU A 431 -19.95 -42.86 22.48
CA LEU A 431 -20.53 -43.44 23.70
C LEU A 431 -21.55 -44.55 23.43
N ALA A 432 -22.15 -44.62 22.24
CA ALA A 432 -23.10 -45.66 21.86
C ALA A 432 -22.44 -46.92 21.25
N SER A 433 -21.11 -46.92 21.08
CA SER A 433 -20.33 -48.08 20.61
C SER A 433 -19.50 -48.73 21.72
N MET A 434 -19.79 -48.40 22.98
CA MET A 434 -19.11 -48.93 24.16
C MET A 434 -20.07 -49.67 25.13
N ASP A 435 -21.30 -49.95 24.71
CA ASP A 435 -22.23 -50.88 25.38
C ASP A 435 -22.51 -52.11 24.51
#